data_AF-A0A851CKD3-F1
#
_entry.id   AF-A0A851CKD3-F1
#
_cell.length_a   1.000
_cell.length_b   1.000
_cell.length_c   1.000
_cell.angle_alpha   90.00
_cell.angle_beta   90.00
_cell.angle_gamma   90.00
#
_symmetry.space_group_name_H-M   'P 1'
#
loop_
_entity.id
_entity.type
_entity.pdbx_description
1 polymer ?
#
loop_
_entity_poly.entity_id
_entity_poly.type
_entity_poly.pdbx_seq_one_letter_code
_entity_poly.pdbx_strand_id
1 'polypeptide(L)'
;AAKAGVCPDPAMDAVNCTVGCQSDGDCESTLKCCPAACGKACQKPDEKPGICPPVYPGIPMLGICINQCKTDAHCPGIQKCCRNGCGRVSCVTPLQ
;
A
#
# COMPACT_ATOMS: atom_id res chain seq x y z
N ALA A 1 14.63 11.35 -0.10
CA ALA A 1 14.34 10.38 -1.19
C ALA A 1 12.99 9.73 -0.93
N ALA A 2 12.29 9.25 -1.97
CA ALA A 2 11.03 8.50 -1.82
C ALA A 2 11.29 6.99 -1.99
N LYS A 3 10.79 6.17 -1.08
CA LYS A 3 10.89 4.70 -1.12
C LYS A 3 9.60 4.08 -1.68
N ALA A 4 9.68 2.85 -2.18
CA ALA A 4 8.51 2.09 -2.64
C ALA A 4 7.56 1.77 -1.47
N GLY A 5 6.28 1.54 -1.77
CA GLY A 5 5.23 1.31 -0.77
C GLY A 5 4.28 2.48 -0.54
N VAL A 6 3.11 2.16 0.01
CA VAL A 6 2.07 3.11 0.43
C VAL A 6 2.08 3.21 1.96
N CYS A 7 1.85 4.41 2.49
CA CYS A 7 1.72 4.58 3.93
C CYS A 7 0.49 3.84 4.45
N PRO A 8 0.61 3.11 5.57
CA PRO A 8 -0.56 2.55 6.24
C PRO A 8 -1.48 3.67 6.72
N ASP A 9 -2.76 3.36 6.92
CA ASP A 9 -3.69 4.30 7.55
C ASP A 9 -3.16 4.65 8.96
N PRO A 10 -3.16 5.94 9.35
CA PRO A 10 -2.55 6.38 10.58
C PRO A 10 -3.23 5.72 11.78
N ALA A 11 -2.48 4.91 12.52
CA ALA A 11 -2.92 4.37 13.80
C ALA A 11 -3.23 5.53 14.75
N MET A 12 -4.46 5.58 15.27
CA MET A 12 -4.97 6.64 16.16
C MET A 12 -4.42 6.57 17.60
N ASP A 13 -3.34 5.83 17.84
CA ASP A 13 -2.77 5.68 19.18
C ASP A 13 -1.68 6.74 19.41
N ALA A 14 -2.09 7.80 20.12
CA ALA A 14 -1.22 8.90 20.49
C ALA A 14 -0.57 8.61 21.85
N VAL A 15 0.77 8.54 21.90
CA VAL A 15 1.49 8.67 23.19
C VAL A 15 2.74 9.55 23.14
N ASN A 16 3.32 9.91 21.98
CA ASN A 16 4.43 10.87 21.99
C ASN A 16 4.61 11.60 20.65
N CYS A 17 4.53 12.94 20.67
CA CYS A 17 4.66 13.77 19.47
C CYS A 17 6.10 14.17 19.23
N THR A 18 6.84 13.29 18.57
CA THR A 18 8.15 13.60 18.00
C THR A 18 8.07 13.44 16.49
N VAL A 19 8.41 14.48 15.74
CA VAL A 19 8.60 14.37 14.27
C VAL A 19 9.83 13.49 14.05
N GLY A 20 9.60 12.23 13.71
CA GLY A 20 10.67 11.24 13.58
C GLY A 20 11.38 11.27 12.23
N CYS A 21 10.83 11.97 11.23
CA CYS A 21 11.36 12.02 9.86
C CYS A 21 10.78 13.21 9.06
N GLN A 22 11.49 13.65 8.02
CA GLN A 22 10.97 14.62 7.03
C GLN A 22 10.68 13.96 5.67
N SER A 23 11.40 12.90 5.33
CA SER A 23 11.35 12.16 4.08
C SER A 23 11.62 10.67 4.30
N ASP A 24 11.28 9.81 3.33
CA ASP A 24 11.57 8.35 3.45
C ASP A 24 13.08 8.04 3.56
N GLY A 25 13.94 9.00 3.21
CA GLY A 25 15.39 8.89 3.35
C GLY A 25 15.87 9.00 4.80
N ASP A 26 15.10 9.65 5.68
CA ASP A 26 15.41 9.73 7.11
C ASP A 26 15.08 8.42 7.85
N CYS A 27 14.33 7.55 7.20
CA CYS A 27 13.90 6.28 7.74
C CYS A 27 14.84 5.16 7.28
N GLU A 28 15.24 4.26 8.18
CA GLU A 28 16.09 3.12 7.86
C GLU A 28 15.36 2.07 6.97
N SER A 29 16.13 1.26 6.23
CA SER A 29 15.62 0.10 5.48
C SER A 29 14.48 0.43 4.49
N THR A 30 13.33 -0.25 4.56
CA THR A 30 12.14 -0.03 3.71
C THR A 30 11.09 0.88 4.36
N LEU A 31 11.39 1.48 5.51
CA LEU A 31 10.46 2.35 6.23
C LEU A 31 10.23 3.65 5.45
N LYS A 32 8.98 4.11 5.44
CA LYS A 32 8.56 5.37 4.81
C LYS A 32 8.19 6.39 5.87
N CYS A 33 8.39 7.66 5.55
CA CYS A 33 8.00 8.77 6.41
C CYS A 33 6.52 9.10 6.21
N CYS A 34 5.69 8.48 7.03
CA CYS A 34 4.23 8.53 6.88
C CYS A 34 3.59 9.54 7.85
N PRO A 35 2.45 10.15 7.46
CA PRO A 35 1.64 10.92 8.40
C PRO A 35 1.26 10.04 9.60
N ALA A 36 1.46 10.56 10.81
CA ALA A 36 1.04 9.92 12.04
C ALA A 36 -0.02 10.79 12.74
N ALA A 37 -0.58 10.31 13.86
CA ALA A 37 -1.57 11.05 14.65
C ALA A 37 -1.11 12.48 15.00
N CYS A 38 0.20 12.67 15.21
CA CYS A 38 0.83 13.99 15.21
C CYS A 38 2.16 13.95 14.43
N GLY A 39 2.31 14.83 13.43
CA GLY A 39 3.52 14.97 12.64
C GLY A 39 3.74 13.84 11.61
N LYS A 40 4.99 13.34 11.54
CA LYS A 40 5.39 12.23 10.68
C LYS A 40 6.29 11.26 11.42
N ALA A 41 6.13 9.98 11.12
CA ALA A 41 6.91 8.91 11.72
C ALA A 41 7.32 7.89 10.65
N CYS A 42 8.46 7.23 10.87
CA CYS A 42 8.90 6.12 10.05
C CYS A 42 8.00 4.91 10.29
N GLN A 43 7.17 4.57 9.30
CA GLN A 43 6.27 3.42 9.36
C GLN A 43 6.59 2.43 8.27
N LYS A 44 6.26 1.16 8.56
CA LYS A 44 6.38 0.09 7.57
C LYS A 44 5.32 0.32 6.51
N PRO A 45 5.70 0.37 5.22
CA PRO A 45 4.72 0.49 4.15
C PRO A 45 3.75 -0.69 4.16
N ASP A 46 2.53 -0.39 3.76
CA ASP A 46 1.42 -1.32 3.61
C ASP A 46 1.56 -2.08 2.26
N GLU A 47 2.73 -2.69 2.06
CA GLU A 47 3.12 -3.37 0.82
C GLU A 47 3.59 -4.79 1.11
N LYS A 48 3.00 -5.76 0.43
CA LYS A 48 3.41 -7.17 0.51
C LYS A 48 4.45 -7.49 -0.56
N PRO A 49 5.34 -8.48 -0.31
CA PRO A 49 6.32 -8.90 -1.30
C PRO A 49 5.68 -9.43 -2.59
N GLY A 50 6.37 -9.23 -3.71
CA GLY A 50 5.97 -9.64 -5.05
C GLY A 50 5.38 -8.51 -5.92
N ILE A 51 5.14 -8.81 -7.20
CA ILE A 51 4.76 -7.86 -8.24
C ILE A 51 3.34 -8.15 -8.73
N CYS A 52 2.57 -7.09 -8.99
CA CYS A 52 1.24 -7.24 -9.59
C CYS A 52 1.33 -7.86 -11.00
N PRO A 53 0.49 -8.85 -11.34
CA PRO A 53 0.47 -9.43 -12.68
C PRO A 53 0.10 -8.37 -13.74
N PRO A 54 0.60 -8.49 -14.98
CA PRO A 54 0.28 -7.58 -16.05
C PRO A 54 -1.22 -7.61 -16.37
N VAL A 55 -1.79 -6.43 -16.55
CA VAL A 55 -3.20 -6.27 -16.89
C VAL A 55 -3.34 -6.24 -18.40
N TYR A 56 -4.04 -7.22 -18.98
CA TYR A 56 -4.41 -7.19 -20.38
C TYR A 56 -5.76 -6.48 -20.55
N PRO A 57 -5.81 -5.31 -21.20
CA PRO A 57 -7.07 -4.65 -21.54
C PRO A 57 -7.76 -5.46 -22.64
N GLY A 58 -9.01 -5.89 -22.43
CA GLY A 58 -9.77 -6.54 -23.50
C GLY A 58 -10.77 -7.61 -23.08
N ILE A 59 -10.82 -7.99 -21.80
CA ILE A 59 -11.84 -8.92 -21.33
C ILE A 59 -13.02 -8.09 -20.76
N PRO A 60 -14.18 -8.01 -21.44
CA PRO A 60 -15.37 -7.43 -20.84
C PRO A 60 -15.76 -8.33 -19.67
N MET A 61 -15.45 -7.90 -18.45
CA MET A 61 -15.89 -8.61 -17.26
C MET A 61 -17.40 -8.43 -17.15
N LEU A 62 -18.15 -9.50 -17.42
CA LEU A 62 -19.54 -9.66 -16.98
C LEU A 62 -19.55 -9.62 -15.45
N GLY A 63 -19.68 -8.43 -14.86
CA GLY A 63 -19.63 -8.21 -13.42
C GLY A 63 -19.47 -6.74 -13.01
N ILE A 64 -19.59 -6.47 -11.71
CA ILE A 64 -19.53 -5.10 -11.16
C ILE A 64 -18.06 -4.66 -11.04
N CYS A 65 -17.71 -3.58 -11.72
CA CYS A 65 -16.37 -2.99 -11.72
C CYS A 65 -16.17 -2.04 -10.52
N ILE A 66 -15.90 -2.63 -9.35
CA ILE A 66 -15.68 -1.92 -8.08
C ILE A 66 -14.27 -2.14 -7.53
N ASN A 67 -13.81 -1.23 -6.68
CA ASN A 67 -12.58 -1.42 -5.91
C ASN A 67 -12.85 -2.36 -4.74
N GLN A 68 -12.12 -3.47 -4.65
CA GLN A 68 -12.28 -4.47 -3.58
C GLN A 68 -11.27 -4.27 -2.43
N CYS A 69 -10.20 -3.53 -2.68
CA CYS A 69 -9.13 -3.26 -1.72
C CYS A 69 -8.63 -1.82 -1.91
N LYS A 70 -7.84 -1.32 -0.96
CA LYS A 70 -7.12 -0.03 -1.11
C LYS A 70 -5.61 -0.23 -1.05
N THR A 71 -5.16 -1.12 -0.18
CA THR A 71 -3.75 -1.45 0.06
C THR A 71 -3.58 -2.96 0.12
N ASP A 72 -2.34 -3.43 0.10
CA ASP A 72 -2.07 -4.86 0.18
C ASP A 72 -2.56 -5.47 1.51
N ALA A 73 -2.55 -4.73 2.64
CA ALA A 73 -3.06 -5.26 3.91
C ALA A 73 -4.56 -5.58 3.91
N HIS A 74 -5.35 -4.94 3.04
CA HIS A 74 -6.76 -5.29 2.90
C HIS A 74 -6.96 -6.69 2.31
N CYS A 75 -5.95 -7.23 1.64
CA CYS A 75 -6.01 -8.53 1.02
C CYS A 75 -5.56 -9.63 2.00
N PRO A 76 -6.14 -10.83 1.97
CA PRO A 76 -5.74 -11.90 2.87
C PRO A 76 -4.45 -12.60 2.40
N GLY A 77 -3.64 -13.06 3.36
CA GLY A 77 -2.39 -13.78 3.08
C GLY A 77 -1.38 -12.95 2.31
N ILE A 78 -0.78 -13.53 1.27
CA ILE A 78 0.25 -12.87 0.43
C ILE A 78 -0.34 -12.00 -0.70
N GLN A 79 -1.66 -11.95 -0.85
CA GLN A 79 -2.29 -11.28 -2.00
C GLN A 79 -2.06 -9.77 -1.97
N LYS A 80 -1.78 -9.19 -3.13
CA LYS A 80 -1.59 -7.74 -3.32
C LYS A 80 -2.84 -7.09 -3.89
N CYS A 81 -3.03 -5.82 -3.60
CA CYS A 81 -4.11 -5.00 -4.13
C CYS A 81 -3.66 -4.40 -5.47
N CYS A 82 -4.03 -5.06 -6.57
CA CYS A 82 -3.56 -4.73 -7.91
C CYS A 82 -4.67 -4.19 -8.80
N ARG A 83 -4.31 -3.34 -9.76
CA ARG A 83 -5.24 -2.86 -10.79
C ARG A 83 -5.60 -4.01 -11.73
N ASN A 84 -6.84 -4.05 -12.19
CA ASN A 84 -7.35 -5.06 -13.13
C ASN A 84 -7.75 -4.43 -14.47
N GLY A 85 -8.19 -5.27 -15.42
CA GLY A 85 -8.56 -4.88 -16.78
C GLY A 85 -9.68 -3.85 -16.89
N CYS A 86 -10.47 -3.66 -15.83
CA CYS A 86 -11.51 -2.64 -15.75
C CYS A 86 -11.04 -1.33 -15.08
N GLY A 87 -9.76 -1.22 -14.74
CA GLY A 87 -9.17 0.00 -14.14
C GLY A 87 -9.41 0.17 -12.64
N ARG A 88 -10.14 -0.75 -11.98
CA ARG A 88 -10.32 -0.87 -10.52
C ARG A 88 -9.30 -1.83 -9.91
N VAL A 89 -9.20 -1.83 -8.58
CA VAL A 89 -8.29 -2.70 -7.83
C VAL A 89 -8.97 -3.91 -7.19
N SER A 90 -8.28 -5.05 -7.17
CA SER A 90 -8.69 -6.28 -6.46
C SER A 90 -7.50 -7.01 -5.86
N CYS A 91 -7.80 -7.91 -4.91
CA CYS A 91 -6.80 -8.79 -4.35
C CYS A 91 -6.41 -9.88 -5.36
N VAL A 92 -5.13 -9.99 -5.66
CA VAL A 92 -4.58 -11.00 -6.56
C VAL A 92 -3.31 -11.60 -5.99
N THR A 93 -3.02 -12.84 -6.34
CA THR A 93 -1.75 -13.48 -6.00
C THR A 93 -0.61 -12.78 -6.75
N PRO A 94 0.42 -12.29 -6.05
CA PRO A 94 1.53 -11.62 -6.70
C PRO A 94 2.46 -12.60 -7.42
N LEU A 95 3.15 -12.09 -8.44
CA LEU A 95 4.30 -12.77 -9.05
C LEU A 95 5.54 -12.58 -8.16
N GLN A 96 6.44 -13.57 -8.16
CA GLN A 96 7.72 -13.53 -7.42
C GLN A 96 8.74 -12.68 -8.17
#